data_AF-A0A7C5QBM4-F1
#
_entry.id   AF-A0A7C5QBM4-F1
#
_cell.length_a   1.000
_cell.length_b   1.000
_cell.length_c   1.000
_cell.angle_alpha   90.00
_cell.angle_beta   90.00
_cell.angle_gamma   90.00
#
_symmetry.space_group_name_H-M   'P 1'
#
loop_
_entity.id
_entity.type
_entity.pdbx_description
1 polymer ?
#
loop_
_entity_poly.entity_id
_entity_poly.type
_entity_poly.pdbx_seq_one_letter_code
_entity_poly.pdbx_strand_id
1 'polypeptide(L)'
;MKYLPIFFFALLIFAACQQDEMANWQPVSLESHGIAVDILVPDTAHLEIKESDLGIMKDITVQAGEGYSLQIFASDAGTSNLKQAVEAQKKEVASQPLFDKIIEEYEDGFLFQNSIDSTTQSFDFRKVLLKGDKEYIFRTGMLGIFTEDQARNMYKSIE
;
A
#
# COMPACT_ATOMS: atom_id res chain seq x y z
N MET A 1 -15.75 31.34 57.36
CA MET A 1 -15.02 31.98 56.24
C MET A 1 -14.02 30.94 55.73
N LYS A 2 -13.84 30.64 54.45
CA LYS A 2 -14.50 31.00 53.20
C LYS A 2 -13.68 30.25 52.12
N TYR A 3 -14.35 29.50 51.23
CA TYR A 3 -13.86 28.94 49.93
C TYR A 3 -12.76 27.85 49.98
N LEU A 4 -12.55 26.95 49.01
CA LEU A 4 -13.25 26.26 47.90
C LEU A 4 -12.09 25.47 47.20
N PRO A 5 -12.27 24.24 46.68
CA PRO A 5 -11.19 23.31 46.37
C PRO A 5 -10.52 23.61 45.02
N ILE A 6 -9.26 23.19 44.84
CA ILE A 6 -8.63 23.15 43.50
C ILE A 6 -8.03 21.76 43.26
N PHE A 7 -8.85 20.99 42.56
CA PHE A 7 -8.56 19.82 41.77
C PHE A 7 -7.43 20.14 40.77
N PHE A 8 -6.18 19.82 41.09
CA PHE A 8 -5.07 19.93 40.12
C PHE A 8 -5.00 18.65 39.31
N PHE A 9 -5.95 18.54 38.39
CA PHE A 9 -5.96 17.60 37.28
C PHE A 9 -4.82 17.98 36.33
N ALA A 10 -3.61 17.51 36.64
CA ALA A 10 -2.50 17.52 35.69
C ALA A 10 -2.75 16.39 34.67
N LEU A 11 -3.73 16.62 33.81
CA LEU A 11 -3.93 15.88 32.57
C LEU A 11 -2.79 16.30 31.64
N LEU A 12 -1.65 15.62 31.77
CA LEU A 12 -0.63 15.52 30.73
C LEU A 12 -1.28 14.76 29.57
N ILE A 13 -2.07 15.46 28.78
CA ILE A 13 -2.41 15.03 27.44
C ILE A 13 -1.10 15.11 26.67
N PHE A 14 -0.39 13.99 26.59
CA PHE A 14 0.59 13.80 25.54
C PHE A 14 -0.18 13.96 24.23
N ALA A 15 -0.11 15.16 23.66
CA ALA A 15 -0.34 15.38 22.24
C ALA A 15 0.74 14.57 21.51
N ALA A 16 0.54 13.27 21.41
CA ALA A 16 1.10 12.47 20.34
C ALA A 16 0.45 13.02 19.07
N CYS A 17 1.02 14.10 18.53
CA CYS A 17 0.83 14.42 17.13
C CYS A 17 1.34 13.20 16.36
N GLN A 18 0.42 12.31 15.97
CA GLN A 18 0.64 11.52 14.79
C GLN A 18 0.75 12.54 13.67
N GLN A 19 1.98 12.84 13.28
CA GLN A 19 2.22 13.58 12.06
C GLN A 19 1.65 12.71 10.94
N ASP A 20 0.56 13.18 10.35
CA ASP A 20 -0.09 12.45 9.27
C ASP A 20 0.86 12.46 8.08
N GLU A 21 1.58 11.34 7.90
CA GLU A 21 2.67 11.20 6.94
C GLU A 21 2.22 11.42 5.48
N MET A 22 0.91 11.35 5.23
CA MET A 22 0.30 11.55 3.92
C MET A 22 -0.47 12.87 3.78
N ALA A 23 -0.37 13.79 4.76
CA ALA A 23 -1.17 15.02 4.81
C ALA A 23 -1.09 15.91 3.55
N ASN A 24 0.00 15.83 2.79
CA ASN A 24 0.21 16.63 1.57
C ASN A 24 0.09 15.81 0.27
N TRP A 25 -0.26 14.52 0.36
CA TRP A 25 -0.40 13.68 -0.82
C TRP A 25 -1.63 14.11 -1.61
N GLN A 26 -1.54 14.02 -2.93
CA GLN A 26 -2.59 14.50 -3.83
C GLN A 26 -3.29 13.32 -4.50
N PRO A 27 -4.62 13.37 -4.67
CA PRO A 27 -5.36 12.33 -5.37
C PRO A 27 -5.05 12.35 -6.87
N VAL A 28 -4.88 11.15 -7.43
CA VAL A 28 -4.68 10.87 -8.85
C VAL A 28 -5.64 9.76 -9.24
N SER A 29 -6.49 10.04 -10.22
CA SER A 29 -7.41 9.02 -10.73
C SER A 29 -6.74 8.14 -11.77
N LEU A 30 -6.95 6.83 -11.68
CA LEU A 30 -6.45 5.86 -12.65
C LEU A 30 -7.51 5.47 -13.71
N GLU A 31 -8.65 6.15 -13.74
CA GLU A 31 -9.76 5.82 -14.65
C GLU A 31 -9.36 5.90 -16.12
N SER A 32 -8.57 6.90 -16.51
CA SER A 32 -8.03 7.03 -17.87
C SER A 32 -7.11 5.87 -18.26
N HIS A 33 -6.61 5.14 -17.27
CA HIS A 33 -5.75 3.97 -17.41
C HIS A 33 -6.53 2.65 -17.24
N GLY A 34 -7.86 2.72 -17.19
CA GLY A 34 -8.74 1.54 -17.13
C GLY A 34 -8.91 0.93 -15.74
N ILE A 35 -8.46 1.62 -14.69
CA ILE A 35 -8.68 1.22 -13.30
C ILE A 35 -9.55 2.29 -12.64
N ALA A 36 -10.78 1.94 -12.28
CA ALA A 36 -11.68 2.87 -11.58
C ALA A 36 -11.36 2.93 -10.07
N VAL A 37 -10.18 3.46 -9.74
CA VAL A 37 -9.61 3.66 -8.41
C VAL A 37 -8.85 4.99 -8.41
N ASP A 38 -8.92 5.69 -7.28
CA ASP A 38 -8.08 6.86 -7.02
C ASP A 38 -6.95 6.44 -6.07
N ILE A 39 -5.77 7.01 -6.29
CA ILE A 39 -4.60 6.83 -5.43
C ILE A 39 -4.09 8.17 -4.94
N LEU A 40 -3.54 8.20 -3.74
CA LEU A 40 -2.80 9.34 -3.22
C LEU A 40 -1.33 9.21 -3.61
N VAL A 41 -0.71 10.29 -4.10
CA VAL A 41 0.72 10.31 -4.42
C VAL A 41 1.43 11.47 -3.72
N PRO A 42 2.69 11.30 -3.29
CA PRO A 42 3.42 12.32 -2.53
C PRO A 42 3.89 13.52 -3.38
N ASP A 43 4.09 13.31 -4.68
CA ASP A 43 4.65 14.32 -5.58
C ASP A 43 4.04 14.22 -6.98
N THR A 44 3.09 15.10 -7.28
CA THR A 44 2.46 15.17 -8.60
C THR A 44 3.33 15.86 -9.66
N ALA A 45 4.36 16.61 -9.27
CA ALA A 45 5.24 17.30 -10.21
C ALA A 45 6.15 16.31 -10.96
N HIS A 46 6.44 15.16 -10.34
CA HIS A 46 7.25 14.07 -10.91
C HIS A 46 6.43 12.79 -11.07
N LEU A 47 5.13 12.92 -11.34
CA LEU A 47 4.25 11.79 -11.59
C LEU A 47 4.51 11.21 -12.99
N GLU A 48 4.89 9.94 -13.03
CA GLU A 48 4.97 9.14 -14.25
C GLU A 48 4.06 7.92 -14.13
N ILE A 49 3.17 7.74 -15.11
CA ILE A 49 2.34 6.55 -15.24
C ILE A 49 2.74 5.83 -16.52
N LYS A 50 3.16 4.57 -16.40
CA LYS A 50 3.56 3.71 -17.52
C LYS A 50 2.65 2.50 -17.56
N GLU A 51 2.26 2.12 -18.77
CA GLU A 51 1.38 0.99 -19.01
C GLU A 51 2.03 0.00 -19.97
N SER A 52 1.85 -1.28 -19.71
CA SER A 52 2.21 -2.36 -20.62
C SER A 52 1.09 -3.37 -20.69
N ASP A 53 0.61 -3.65 -21.90
CA ASP A 53 -0.33 -4.73 -22.17
C ASP A 53 0.46 -6.02 -22.45
N LEU A 54 0.26 -7.03 -21.60
CA LEU A 54 0.90 -8.34 -21.68
C LEU A 54 -0.10 -9.43 -22.16
N GLY A 55 -1.18 -9.02 -22.83
CA GLY A 55 -2.21 -9.87 -23.40
C GLY A 55 -3.29 -10.25 -22.38
N ILE A 56 -2.96 -11.14 -21.44
CA ILE A 56 -3.90 -11.59 -20.40
C ILE A 56 -3.84 -10.73 -19.13
N MET A 57 -2.88 -9.83 -19.06
CA MET A 57 -2.60 -8.99 -17.91
C MET A 57 -2.15 -7.62 -18.40
N LYS A 58 -2.64 -6.58 -17.74
CA LYS A 58 -2.17 -5.21 -17.89
C LYS A 58 -1.29 -4.86 -16.70
N ASP A 59 -0.10 -4.35 -16.96
CA ASP A 59 0.83 -3.83 -15.95
C ASP A 59 0.81 -2.30 -15.99
N ILE A 60 0.53 -1.69 -14.85
CA ILE A 60 0.51 -0.24 -14.67
C ILE A 60 1.49 0.10 -13.56
N THR A 61 2.45 0.96 -13.85
CA THR A 61 3.41 1.47 -12.87
C THR A 61 3.22 2.96 -12.68
N VAL A 62 3.01 3.39 -11.44
CA VAL A 62 2.90 4.79 -11.03
C VAL A 62 4.13 5.15 -10.18
N GLN A 63 4.90 6.13 -10.63
CA GLN A 63 6.06 6.66 -9.91
C GLN A 63 5.81 8.13 -9.58
N ALA A 64 6.15 8.54 -8.36
CA ALA A 64 5.89 9.91 -7.89
C ALA A 64 6.97 10.34 -6.89
N GLY A 65 8.01 11.02 -7.36
CA GLY A 65 9.14 11.44 -6.52
C GLY A 65 10.03 10.27 -6.05
N GLU A 66 10.79 10.48 -4.99
CA GLU A 66 11.70 9.46 -4.42
C GLU A 66 10.96 8.54 -3.45
N GLY A 67 11.04 7.23 -3.68
CA GLY A 67 10.51 6.22 -2.74
C GLY A 67 9.03 5.86 -2.89
N TYR A 68 8.34 6.41 -3.89
CA TYR A 68 7.00 5.97 -4.30
C TYR A 68 7.03 5.34 -5.68
N SER A 69 6.74 4.06 -5.74
CA SER A 69 6.62 3.28 -6.98
C SER A 69 5.57 2.22 -6.74
N LEU A 70 4.36 2.43 -7.27
CA LEU A 70 3.22 1.53 -7.15
C LEU A 70 3.08 0.76 -8.46
N GLN A 71 3.03 -0.57 -8.38
CA GLN A 71 2.72 -1.42 -9.53
C GLN A 71 1.36 -2.08 -9.34
N ILE A 72 0.60 -2.15 -10.43
CA ILE A 72 -0.75 -2.67 -10.47
C ILE A 72 -0.84 -3.67 -11.61
N PHE A 73 -1.17 -4.91 -11.29
CA PHE A 73 -1.55 -5.91 -12.28
C PHE A 73 -3.05 -6.00 -12.37
N ALA A 74 -3.61 -5.81 -13.56
CA ALA A 74 -5.03 -5.99 -13.84
C ALA A 74 -5.23 -7.19 -14.76
N SER A 75 -6.12 -8.10 -14.37
CA SER A 75 -6.47 -9.31 -15.14
C SER A 75 -7.91 -9.73 -14.89
N ASP A 76 -8.38 -10.76 -15.58
CA ASP A 76 -9.67 -11.38 -15.27
C ASP A 76 -9.64 -12.01 -13.87
N ALA A 77 -10.70 -11.81 -13.10
CA ALA A 77 -10.82 -12.34 -11.76
C ALA A 77 -11.02 -13.86 -11.79
N GLY A 78 -10.11 -14.61 -11.15
CA GLY A 78 -10.27 -16.06 -10.97
C GLY A 78 -11.30 -16.45 -9.91
N THR A 79 -11.71 -15.50 -9.07
CA THR A 79 -12.72 -15.68 -8.01
C THR A 79 -13.42 -14.35 -7.73
N SER A 80 -14.67 -14.42 -7.25
CA SER A 80 -15.41 -13.24 -6.74
C SER A 80 -15.28 -13.09 -5.22
N ASN A 81 -14.51 -13.95 -4.56
CA ASN A 81 -14.33 -13.94 -3.10
C ASN A 81 -12.99 -13.29 -2.74
N LEU A 82 -13.05 -12.06 -2.22
CA LEU A 82 -11.87 -11.28 -1.84
C LEU A 82 -10.93 -12.05 -0.90
N LYS A 83 -11.48 -12.73 0.11
CA LYS A 83 -10.68 -13.53 1.04
C LYS A 83 -9.94 -14.66 0.32
N GLN A 84 -10.58 -15.33 -0.64
CA GLN A 84 -9.90 -16.37 -1.42
C GLN A 84 -8.78 -15.80 -2.28
N ALA A 85 -8.99 -14.62 -2.88
CA ALA A 85 -7.97 -13.94 -3.67
C ALA A 85 -6.76 -13.51 -2.81
N VAL A 86 -7.01 -12.89 -1.64
CA VAL A 86 -5.96 -12.50 -0.68
C VAL A 86 -5.18 -13.73 -0.19
N GLU A 87 -5.86 -14.83 0.14
CA GLU A 87 -5.20 -16.07 0.57
C GLU A 87 -4.39 -16.73 -0.57
N ALA A 88 -4.81 -16.59 -1.83
CA ALA A 88 -4.00 -17.01 -2.98
C ALA A 88 -2.72 -16.17 -3.10
N GLN A 89 -2.83 -14.84 -2.95
CA GLN A 89 -1.68 -13.93 -2.94
C GLN A 89 -0.70 -14.23 -1.80
N LYS A 90 -1.20 -14.52 -0.59
CA LYS A 90 -0.34 -14.94 0.55
C LYS A 90 0.45 -16.21 0.24
N LYS A 91 -0.20 -17.21 -0.37
CA LYS A 91 0.45 -18.48 -0.76
C LYS A 91 1.51 -18.26 -1.84
N GLU A 92 1.19 -17.43 -2.83
CA GLU A 92 2.15 -17.07 -3.88
C GLU A 92 3.38 -16.39 -3.28
N VAL A 93 3.19 -15.36 -2.46
CA VAL A 93 4.28 -14.63 -1.80
C VAL A 93 5.10 -15.53 -0.88
N ALA A 94 4.46 -16.38 -0.06
CA ALA A 94 5.16 -17.30 0.83
C ALA A 94 6.00 -18.36 0.10
N SER A 95 5.75 -18.58 -1.19
CA SER A 95 6.55 -19.48 -2.03
C SER A 95 7.78 -18.80 -2.66
N GLN A 96 7.91 -17.48 -2.54
CA GLN A 96 9.00 -16.73 -3.14
C GLN A 96 10.32 -16.93 -2.37
N PRO A 97 11.48 -17.02 -3.06
CA PRO A 97 12.76 -17.30 -2.41
C PRO A 97 13.21 -16.28 -1.37
N LEU A 98 12.81 -15.00 -1.53
CA LEU A 98 13.22 -13.91 -0.66
C LEU A 98 12.23 -13.65 0.47
N PHE A 99 11.07 -14.32 0.49
CA PHE A 99 10.06 -14.09 1.51
C PHE A 99 10.59 -14.48 2.89
N ASP A 100 10.43 -13.59 3.87
CA ASP A 100 10.74 -13.85 5.28
C ASP A 100 9.45 -14.07 6.09
N LYS A 101 8.60 -13.05 6.16
CA LYS A 101 7.37 -13.09 6.98
C LYS A 101 6.35 -12.05 6.55
N ILE A 102 5.09 -12.34 6.86
CA ILE A 102 4.01 -11.33 6.88
C ILE A 102 4.18 -10.49 8.15
N ILE A 103 4.10 -9.17 8.01
CA ILE A 103 4.25 -8.22 9.13
C ILE A 103 2.92 -7.56 9.52
N GLU A 104 1.96 -7.50 8.60
CA GLU A 104 0.62 -6.96 8.86
C GLU A 104 -0.41 -7.52 7.90
N GLU A 105 -1.64 -7.71 8.39
CA GLU A 105 -2.76 -8.24 7.61
C GLU A 105 -3.95 -7.30 7.64
N TYR A 106 -4.64 -7.22 6.51
CA TYR A 106 -5.86 -6.46 6.29
C TYR A 106 -6.90 -7.35 5.61
N GLU A 107 -8.13 -6.85 5.48
CA GLU A 107 -9.20 -7.60 4.82
C GLU A 107 -8.93 -7.80 3.31
N ASP A 108 -8.37 -6.78 2.67
CA ASP A 108 -8.09 -6.72 1.23
C ASP A 108 -6.61 -6.97 0.90
N GLY A 109 -5.77 -7.30 1.88
CA GLY A 109 -4.34 -7.38 1.63
C GLY A 109 -3.45 -7.67 2.83
N PHE A 110 -2.14 -7.52 2.64
CA PHE A 110 -1.13 -7.74 3.66
C PHE A 110 0.20 -7.07 3.28
N LEU A 111 1.00 -6.74 4.30
CA LEU A 111 2.38 -6.31 4.17
C LEU A 111 3.32 -7.45 4.56
N PHE A 112 4.47 -7.55 3.89
CA PHE A 112 5.47 -8.58 4.17
C PHE A 112 6.89 -8.06 4.00
N GLN A 113 7.80 -8.74 4.67
CA GLN A 113 9.23 -8.49 4.61
C GLN A 113 9.90 -9.55 3.73
N ASN A 114 10.83 -9.11 2.90
CA ASN A 114 11.77 -9.92 2.16
C ASN A 114 13.17 -9.79 2.76
N SER A 115 13.92 -10.88 2.81
CA SER A 115 15.34 -10.92 3.19
C SER A 115 16.18 -11.08 1.92
N ILE A 116 16.83 -10.00 1.48
CA ILE A 116 17.67 -10.00 0.28
C ILE A 116 19.02 -10.65 0.61
N ASP A 117 19.58 -10.33 1.76
CA ASP A 117 20.78 -10.92 2.34
C ASP A 117 20.75 -10.78 3.88
N SER A 118 21.84 -11.15 4.57
CA SER A 118 21.91 -11.10 6.04
C SER A 118 21.80 -9.69 6.66
N THR A 119 21.91 -8.64 5.86
CA THR A 119 21.94 -7.23 6.26
C THR A 119 20.91 -6.36 5.54
N THR A 120 20.35 -6.84 4.44
CA THR A 120 19.44 -6.08 3.58
C THR A 120 18.04 -6.68 3.61
N GLN A 121 17.08 -5.88 4.08
CA GLN A 121 15.66 -6.20 4.05
C GLN A 121 14.93 -5.26 3.10
N SER A 122 13.86 -5.74 2.49
CA SER A 122 12.93 -4.92 1.72
C SER A 122 11.51 -5.27 2.12
N PHE A 123 10.61 -4.29 2.05
CA PHE A 123 9.21 -4.47 2.35
C PHE A 123 8.39 -4.37 1.07
N ASP A 124 7.35 -5.18 0.94
CA ASP A 124 6.40 -5.15 -0.16
C ASP A 124 5.00 -5.44 0.43
N PHE A 125 3.97 -5.29 -0.37
CA PHE A 125 2.59 -5.59 0.01
C PHE A 125 1.85 -6.24 -1.15
N ARG A 126 0.72 -6.84 -0.83
CA ARG A 126 -0.32 -7.17 -1.80
C ARG A 126 -1.62 -6.57 -1.30
N LYS A 127 -2.25 -5.75 -2.12
CA LYS A 127 -3.65 -5.33 -1.95
C LYS A 127 -4.44 -5.80 -3.15
N VAL A 128 -5.62 -6.36 -2.90
CA VAL A 128 -6.48 -6.97 -3.90
C VAL A 128 -7.75 -6.17 -4.00
N LEU A 129 -8.12 -5.79 -5.21
CA LEU A 129 -9.43 -5.24 -5.52
C LEU A 129 -10.12 -6.15 -6.54
N LEU A 130 -11.34 -6.58 -6.22
CA LEU A 130 -12.23 -7.27 -7.15
C LEU A 130 -13.32 -6.30 -7.59
N LYS A 131 -13.39 -6.00 -8.88
CA LYS A 131 -14.40 -5.07 -9.44
C LYS A 131 -14.90 -5.58 -10.77
N GLY A 132 -16.19 -5.94 -10.81
CA GLY A 132 -16.78 -6.59 -11.97
C GLY A 132 -16.19 -7.99 -12.19
N ASP A 133 -15.69 -8.23 -13.40
CA ASP A 133 -14.98 -9.44 -13.81
C ASP A 133 -13.44 -9.31 -13.70
N LYS A 134 -12.94 -8.22 -13.09
CA LYS A 134 -11.52 -7.92 -12.98
C LYS A 134 -10.98 -8.06 -11.56
N GLU A 135 -9.73 -8.49 -11.49
CA GLU A 135 -8.87 -8.47 -10.31
C GLU A 135 -7.74 -7.47 -10.54
N TYR A 136 -7.47 -6.65 -9.52
CA TYR A 136 -6.35 -5.73 -9.48
C TYR A 136 -5.47 -6.08 -8.29
N ILE A 137 -4.19 -6.35 -8.55
CA ILE A 137 -3.18 -6.64 -7.55
C ILE A 137 -2.22 -5.45 -7.47
N PHE A 138 -2.29 -4.72 -6.37
CA PHE A 138 -1.40 -3.60 -6.06
C PHE A 138 -0.22 -4.10 -5.24
N ARG A 139 0.97 -3.56 -5.54
CA ARG A 139 2.23 -3.90 -4.88
C ARG A 139 3.25 -2.78 -5.02
N THR A 140 4.37 -2.87 -4.30
CA THR A 140 5.51 -1.98 -4.59
C THR A 140 6.06 -2.28 -5.99
N GLY A 141 6.63 -1.26 -6.63
CA GLY A 141 7.22 -1.37 -7.95
C GLY A 141 8.30 -2.45 -8.01
N MET A 142 8.43 -3.09 -9.17
CA MET A 142 9.36 -4.21 -9.35
C MET A 142 10.84 -3.83 -9.11
N LEU A 143 11.19 -2.56 -9.35
CA LEU A 143 12.53 -2.03 -9.12
C LEU A 143 12.53 -1.22 -7.82
N GLY A 144 13.30 -1.67 -6.83
CA GLY A 144 13.51 -0.93 -5.60
C GLY A 144 13.78 -1.82 -4.39
N ILE A 145 14.33 -1.21 -3.34
CA ILE A 145 14.32 -1.72 -1.98
C ILE A 145 13.53 -0.70 -1.18
N PHE A 146 12.38 -1.12 -0.66
CA PHE A 146 11.46 -0.23 0.04
C PHE A 146 11.56 -0.45 1.54
N THR A 147 11.48 0.64 2.30
CA THR A 147 11.34 0.59 3.75
C THR A 147 9.91 0.16 4.13
N GLU A 148 9.73 -0.25 5.39
CA GLU A 148 8.40 -0.58 5.90
C GLU A 148 7.42 0.60 5.73
N ASP A 149 7.86 1.81 6.09
CA ASP A 149 7.02 3.01 5.98
C ASP A 149 6.65 3.33 4.53
N GLN A 150 7.57 3.14 3.57
CA GLN A 150 7.27 3.32 2.15
C GLN A 150 6.21 2.32 1.66
N ALA A 151 6.39 1.03 1.95
CA ALA A 151 5.42 -0.01 1.58
C ALA A 151 4.04 0.25 2.22
N ARG A 152 4.04 0.65 3.49
CA ARG A 152 2.84 0.98 4.27
C ARG A 152 2.11 2.19 3.73
N ASN A 153 2.82 3.27 3.41
CA ASN A 153 2.22 4.48 2.87
C ASN A 153 1.67 4.23 1.47
N MET A 154 2.38 3.47 0.62
CA MET A 154 1.84 3.03 -0.68
C MET A 154 0.57 2.18 -0.52
N TYR A 155 0.54 1.22 0.40
CA TYR A 155 -0.66 0.42 0.66
C TYR A 155 -1.85 1.28 1.10
N LYS A 156 -1.62 2.23 2.03
CA LYS A 156 -2.66 3.14 2.53
C LYS A 156 -3.10 4.18 1.52
N SER A 157 -2.31 4.44 0.49
CA SER A 157 -2.62 5.43 -0.55
C SER A 157 -3.69 4.99 -1.54
N ILE A 158 -4.13 3.73 -1.47
CA ILE A 158 -5.09 3.14 -2.40
C ILE A 158 -6.48 3.18 -1.74
N GLU A 159 -7.38 4.00 -2.29
CA GLU A 159 -8.75 4.25 -1.79
C GLU A 159 -9.84 3.42 -2.48
#